data_AF-A0AAV5GMX0-F1
#
_entry.id   AF-A0AAV5GMX0-F1
#
_cell.length_a   1.000
_cell.length_b   1.000
_cell.length_c   1.000
_cell.angle_alpha   90.00
_cell.angle_beta   90.00
_cell.angle_gamma   90.00
#
_symmetry.space_group_name_H-M   'P 1'
#
loop_
_entity.id
_entity.type
_entity.pdbx_description
1 polymer ?
#
loop_
_entity_poly.entity_id
_entity_poly.type
_entity_poly.pdbx_seq_one_letter_code
_entity_poly.pdbx_strand_id
1 'polypeptide(L)'
;MPASSGDALLEHAYFCFEVLHSALHGTELSPAPFDKDEAFPLFVTWNIVPRSGGEPRLRGCIGNFEAQPLGRGLEDYAKISAFEDSRFDPITRKELPRLECGVSLLTDFEVCDDYLDWELGLHGIYVEFANPVLNLPPDASGRSTPASTASTNSSSSSSAAPTPRQSYRSLSALPKLRLSVPRAQNPRGLKTVLHATFLPEVAPAQGWSKVEAVDAAMRKAGYKGVVSDEMRRGARVSRYQSRKVKRTYEEWQAWRGEQGVHSSPLLHTPPFKHTTLATMATEQKVGLRLGYKAPNFKANTTQGEIDFYDFIGDSWVILFSHLAEAARLAPEFQKRGVKQIGLSCNELGSHEKWVQDINQFGNVNLSFPIIADPTREVAKLYDMLDEQDLTNLDEKGIPFTVRTVYILDPKKTVRLSLQYPASTGRQFNEILRCIDSLQLTDREKVATPQGWTPGQPLIVHNSLKTDAAKEHFKGKEVKEVFPYLRFVNL
;
A
#
# COMPACT_ATOMS: atom_id res chain seq x y z
N MET A 1 -9.42 -6.49 -37.42
CA MET A 1 -8.00 -6.70 -37.07
C MET A 1 -7.97 -7.34 -35.70
N PRO A 2 -7.16 -8.38 -35.43
CA PRO A 2 -6.78 -8.68 -34.06
C PRO A 2 -6.08 -7.44 -33.46
N ALA A 3 -6.36 -7.12 -32.21
CA ALA A 3 -5.74 -5.96 -31.55
C ALA A 3 -4.21 -6.15 -31.45
N SER A 4 -3.45 -5.05 -31.44
CA SER A 4 -2.01 -5.14 -31.29
C SER A 4 -1.66 -5.41 -29.81
N SER A 5 -0.65 -6.24 -29.57
CA SER A 5 -0.15 -6.52 -28.22
C SER A 5 0.31 -5.21 -27.57
N GLY A 6 -0.41 -4.75 -26.54
CA GLY A 6 -0.17 -3.46 -25.87
C GLY A 6 -1.31 -2.44 -25.91
N ASP A 7 -2.38 -2.67 -26.68
CA ASP A 7 -3.54 -1.78 -26.69
C ASP A 7 -4.44 -1.93 -25.45
N ALA A 8 -5.01 -0.82 -24.97
CA ALA A 8 -5.99 -0.83 -23.89
C ALA A 8 -7.39 -1.19 -24.42
N LEU A 9 -7.74 -2.47 -24.35
CA LEU A 9 -9.02 -3.02 -24.82
C LEU A 9 -10.23 -2.57 -23.99
N LEU A 10 -11.42 -2.51 -24.61
CA LEU A 10 -12.68 -2.14 -23.92
C LEU A 10 -13.01 -3.15 -22.82
N GLU A 11 -12.72 -4.39 -23.14
CA GLU A 11 -12.77 -5.60 -22.35
C GLU A 11 -12.02 -5.48 -21.01
N HIS A 12 -10.92 -4.70 -20.96
CA HIS A 12 -10.21 -4.44 -19.70
C HIS A 12 -11.08 -3.65 -18.71
N ALA A 13 -11.77 -2.60 -19.18
CA ALA A 13 -12.67 -1.79 -18.36
C ALA A 13 -13.96 -2.55 -18.00
N TYR A 14 -14.48 -3.37 -18.92
CA TYR A 14 -15.63 -4.25 -18.65
C TYR A 14 -15.29 -5.32 -17.61
N PHE A 15 -14.10 -5.91 -17.65
CA PHE A 15 -13.65 -6.85 -16.62
C PHE A 15 -13.49 -6.18 -15.25
N CYS A 16 -12.97 -4.95 -15.18
CA CYS A 16 -12.98 -4.18 -13.92
C CYS A 16 -14.41 -3.98 -13.36
N PHE A 17 -15.44 -3.83 -14.22
CA PHE A 17 -16.84 -3.81 -13.78
C PHE A 17 -17.36 -5.19 -13.34
N GLU A 18 -16.99 -6.30 -14.00
CA GLU A 18 -17.30 -7.66 -13.51
C GLU A 18 -16.70 -7.89 -12.13
N VAL A 19 -15.45 -7.46 -11.91
CA VAL A 19 -14.76 -7.51 -10.62
C VAL A 19 -15.50 -6.69 -9.55
N LEU A 20 -15.90 -5.46 -9.88
CA LEU A 20 -16.66 -4.59 -8.98
C LEU A 20 -18.05 -5.18 -8.66
N HIS A 21 -18.75 -5.74 -9.66
CA HIS A 21 -20.03 -6.41 -9.49
C HIS A 21 -19.90 -7.66 -8.62
N SER A 22 -18.93 -8.54 -8.93
CA SER A 22 -18.60 -9.73 -8.15
C SER A 22 -18.41 -9.40 -6.67
N ALA A 23 -17.54 -8.43 -6.37
CA ALA A 23 -17.27 -7.99 -4.99
C ALA A 23 -18.50 -7.37 -4.32
N LEU A 24 -19.28 -6.54 -5.01
CA LEU A 24 -20.47 -5.89 -4.45
C LEU A 24 -21.65 -6.86 -4.27
N HIS A 25 -21.76 -7.92 -5.06
CA HIS A 25 -22.91 -8.83 -5.08
C HIS A 25 -22.62 -10.20 -4.45
N GLY A 26 -21.36 -10.55 -4.18
CA GLY A 26 -20.98 -11.87 -3.67
C GLY A 26 -21.13 -12.96 -4.72
N THR A 27 -20.96 -12.62 -6.00
CA THR A 27 -21.05 -13.57 -7.13
C THR A 27 -19.66 -13.98 -7.60
N GLU A 28 -19.53 -15.17 -8.18
CA GLU A 28 -18.28 -15.63 -8.80
C GLU A 28 -17.85 -14.67 -9.92
N LEU A 29 -16.54 -14.46 -10.06
CA LEU A 29 -15.97 -13.60 -11.08
C LEU A 29 -15.87 -14.35 -12.42
N SER A 30 -16.47 -13.79 -13.47
CA SER A 30 -16.35 -14.36 -14.81
C SER A 30 -14.89 -14.31 -15.33
N PRO A 31 -14.45 -15.29 -16.14
CA PRO A 31 -13.11 -15.29 -16.72
C PRO A 31 -12.81 -14.02 -17.53
N ALA A 32 -11.54 -13.59 -17.50
CA ALA A 32 -11.08 -12.45 -18.30
C ALA A 32 -11.24 -12.72 -19.81
N PRO A 33 -11.93 -11.84 -20.57
CA PRO A 33 -12.18 -12.03 -22.01
C PRO A 33 -11.01 -11.54 -22.90
N PHE A 34 -9.78 -11.60 -22.40
CA PHE A 34 -8.55 -11.13 -23.04
C PHE A 34 -7.35 -11.96 -22.57
N ASP A 35 -6.16 -11.76 -23.17
CA ASP A 35 -4.94 -12.39 -22.67
C ASP A 35 -4.58 -11.83 -21.29
N LYS A 36 -4.86 -12.63 -20.27
CA LYS A 36 -4.64 -12.30 -18.85
C LYS A 36 -3.18 -12.33 -18.44
N ASP A 37 -2.31 -12.97 -19.23
CA ASP A 37 -0.93 -13.29 -18.90
C ASP A 37 0.06 -12.29 -19.55
N GLU A 38 -0.38 -11.49 -20.53
CA GLU A 38 0.32 -10.25 -20.93
C GLU A 38 0.53 -9.33 -19.71
N ALA A 39 1.70 -8.72 -19.59
CA ALA A 39 2.09 -7.97 -18.40
C ALA A 39 2.47 -6.51 -18.71
N PHE A 40 1.75 -5.57 -18.07
CA PHE A 40 1.96 -4.13 -18.21
C PHE A 40 1.91 -3.44 -16.85
N PRO A 41 2.63 -2.32 -16.67
CA PRO A 41 2.31 -1.38 -15.61
C PRO A 41 0.98 -0.73 -15.90
N LEU A 42 0.04 -0.77 -14.95
CA LEU A 42 -1.34 -0.38 -15.20
C LEU A 42 -1.99 0.37 -14.04
N PHE A 43 -2.99 1.18 -14.38
CA PHE A 43 -3.82 1.94 -13.46
C PHE A 43 -5.30 1.71 -13.74
N VAL A 44 -6.07 1.40 -12.70
CA VAL A 44 -7.54 1.38 -12.73
C VAL A 44 -8.06 2.62 -12.01
N THR A 45 -8.96 3.33 -12.66
CA THR A 45 -9.55 4.59 -12.23
C THR A 45 -11.07 4.47 -12.23
N TRP A 46 -11.72 4.82 -11.13
CA TRP A 46 -13.16 5.01 -11.05
C TRP A 46 -13.48 6.50 -11.05
N ASN A 47 -14.46 6.92 -11.84
CA ASN A 47 -15.03 8.26 -11.82
C ASN A 47 -16.55 8.19 -11.60
N ILE A 48 -17.15 9.23 -10.99
CA ILE A 48 -18.59 9.45 -10.96
C ILE A 48 -18.98 10.50 -11.99
N VAL A 49 -19.84 10.10 -12.92
CA VAL A 49 -20.51 10.99 -13.88
C VAL A 49 -21.62 11.79 -13.16
N PRO A 50 -21.62 13.12 -13.23
CA PRO A 50 -22.70 13.96 -12.68
C PRO A 50 -24.02 13.78 -13.44
N ARG A 51 -25.15 13.70 -12.72
CA ARG A 51 -26.50 13.63 -13.34
C ARG A 51 -26.89 14.88 -14.14
N SER A 52 -26.23 16.00 -13.89
CA SER A 52 -26.52 17.29 -14.52
C SER A 52 -25.87 17.48 -15.90
N GLY A 53 -25.04 16.52 -16.35
CA GLY A 53 -24.08 16.74 -17.43
C GLY A 53 -22.89 17.58 -16.93
N GLY A 54 -21.69 17.03 -17.04
CA GLY A 54 -20.46 17.68 -16.57
C GLY A 54 -19.30 16.68 -16.46
N GLU A 55 -18.10 17.19 -16.21
CA GLU A 55 -16.89 16.36 -16.15
C GLU A 55 -16.99 15.24 -15.10
N PRO A 56 -16.61 13.99 -15.44
CA PRO A 56 -16.53 12.89 -14.48
C PRO A 56 -15.59 13.24 -13.33
N ARG A 57 -16.07 13.10 -12.08
CA ARG A 57 -15.25 13.37 -10.90
C ARG A 57 -14.54 12.11 -10.43
N LEU A 58 -13.25 12.23 -10.11
CA LEU A 58 -12.46 11.13 -9.56
C LEU A 58 -13.12 10.52 -8.31
N ARG A 59 -13.19 9.18 -8.30
CA ARG A 59 -13.83 8.37 -7.26
C ARG A 59 -12.93 7.28 -6.67
N GLY A 60 -11.85 6.94 -7.37
CA GLY A 60 -10.76 6.06 -6.95
C GLY A 60 -9.72 5.95 -8.06
N CYS A 61 -8.43 5.78 -7.76
CA CYS A 61 -7.39 5.55 -8.78
C CYS A 61 -6.15 4.92 -8.18
N ILE A 62 -5.90 3.65 -8.51
CA ILE A 62 -4.77 2.86 -8.01
C ILE A 62 -4.11 2.14 -9.19
N GLY A 63 -2.79 2.01 -9.10
CA GLY A 63 -1.94 1.34 -10.07
C GLY A 63 -0.48 1.44 -9.66
N ASN A 64 0.41 0.89 -10.47
CA ASN A 64 1.84 0.94 -10.21
C ASN A 64 2.66 1.13 -11.52
N PHE A 65 3.98 1.14 -11.39
CA PHE A 65 4.93 1.27 -12.51
C PHE A 65 5.68 -0.04 -12.84
N GLU A 66 5.25 -1.16 -12.25
CA GLU A 66 5.81 -2.49 -12.42
C GLU A 66 4.91 -3.32 -13.34
N ALA A 67 5.49 -4.12 -14.24
CA ALA A 67 4.67 -4.94 -15.12
C ALA A 67 3.96 -6.05 -14.32
N GLN A 68 2.63 -6.10 -14.40
CA GLN A 68 1.81 -7.15 -13.78
C GLN A 68 0.92 -7.83 -14.83
N PRO A 69 0.68 -9.15 -14.72
CA PRO A 69 -0.27 -9.86 -15.59
C PRO A 69 -1.63 -9.18 -15.57
N LEU A 70 -2.17 -8.84 -16.74
CA LEU A 70 -3.37 -8.03 -16.91
C LEU A 70 -4.56 -8.56 -16.09
N GLY A 71 -4.82 -9.87 -16.12
CA GLY A 71 -5.97 -10.43 -15.40
C GLY A 71 -5.89 -10.17 -13.90
N ARG A 72 -4.73 -10.44 -13.28
CA ARG A 72 -4.52 -10.19 -11.86
C ARG A 72 -4.48 -8.69 -11.55
N GLY A 73 -3.71 -7.90 -12.30
CA GLY A 73 -3.53 -6.49 -12.01
C GLY A 73 -4.83 -5.68 -12.17
N LEU A 74 -5.67 -6.03 -13.15
CA LEU A 74 -6.99 -5.43 -13.31
C LEU A 74 -7.97 -5.86 -12.21
N GLU A 75 -7.91 -7.11 -11.74
CA GLU A 75 -8.73 -7.56 -10.61
C GLU A 75 -8.32 -6.86 -9.30
N ASP A 76 -7.03 -6.95 -8.94
CA ASP A 76 -6.48 -6.37 -7.71
C ASP A 76 -6.71 -4.84 -7.72
N TYR A 77 -6.37 -4.13 -8.80
CA TYR A 77 -6.53 -2.66 -8.83
C TYR A 77 -7.97 -2.19 -9.05
N ALA A 78 -8.87 -2.96 -9.64
CA ALA A 78 -10.31 -2.65 -9.60
C ALA A 78 -10.84 -2.69 -8.17
N LYS A 79 -10.54 -3.75 -7.41
CA LYS A 79 -10.94 -3.88 -5.99
C LYS A 79 -10.31 -2.79 -5.12
N ILE A 80 -9.00 -2.61 -5.19
CA ILE A 80 -8.28 -1.66 -4.33
C ILE A 80 -8.70 -0.22 -4.63
N SER A 81 -8.83 0.18 -5.90
CA SER A 81 -9.30 1.53 -6.25
C SER A 81 -10.78 1.78 -5.91
N ALA A 82 -11.62 0.73 -5.84
CA ALA A 82 -13.03 0.87 -5.48
C ALA A 82 -13.27 0.92 -3.96
N PHE A 83 -12.53 0.16 -3.18
CA PHE A 83 -12.84 -0.09 -1.76
C PHE A 83 -11.76 0.34 -0.77
N GLU A 84 -10.52 0.54 -1.23
CA GLU A 84 -9.35 0.65 -0.35
C GLU A 84 -8.53 1.93 -0.55
N ASP A 85 -8.83 2.72 -1.59
CA ASP A 85 -8.25 4.04 -1.86
C ASP A 85 -8.67 5.06 -0.78
N SER A 86 -7.78 5.28 0.18
CA SER A 86 -8.00 6.10 1.39
C SER A 86 -8.43 7.55 1.15
N ARG A 87 -8.41 8.04 -0.09
CA ARG A 87 -8.90 9.37 -0.48
C ARG A 87 -10.43 9.43 -0.61
N PHE A 88 -11.10 8.28 -0.66
CA PHE A 88 -12.54 8.18 -0.91
C PHE A 88 -13.17 7.07 -0.04
N ASP A 89 -14.45 7.20 0.30
CA ASP A 89 -15.22 6.12 0.93
C ASP A 89 -15.33 4.89 0.00
N PRO A 90 -15.56 3.66 0.47
CA PRO A 90 -15.78 2.51 -0.41
C PRO A 90 -16.96 2.73 -1.39
N ILE A 91 -16.80 2.34 -2.66
CA ILE A 91 -17.86 2.41 -3.67
C ILE A 91 -19.03 1.52 -3.28
N THR A 92 -20.26 2.03 -3.41
CA THR A 92 -21.49 1.32 -3.06
C THR A 92 -22.33 0.97 -4.28
N ARG A 93 -23.22 -0.03 -4.15
CA ARG A 93 -24.20 -0.40 -5.21
C ARG A 93 -25.05 0.77 -5.71
N LYS A 94 -25.27 1.81 -4.88
CA LYS A 94 -26.04 3.02 -5.23
C LYS A 94 -25.31 3.94 -6.21
N GLU A 95 -23.99 3.80 -6.32
CA GLU A 95 -23.16 4.61 -7.21
C GLU A 95 -23.00 3.97 -8.60
N LEU A 96 -23.16 2.65 -8.71
CA LEU A 96 -22.97 1.87 -9.95
C LEU A 96 -23.53 2.54 -11.22
N PRO A 97 -24.81 2.99 -11.30
CA PRO A 97 -25.37 3.58 -12.52
C PRO A 97 -24.77 4.93 -12.95
N ARG A 98 -23.76 5.43 -12.22
CA ARG A 98 -23.05 6.68 -12.51
C ARG A 98 -21.53 6.48 -12.59
N LEU A 99 -21.04 5.24 -12.54
CA LEU A 99 -19.62 4.98 -12.62
C LEU A 99 -19.11 4.94 -14.06
N GLU A 100 -17.93 5.51 -14.23
CA GLU A 100 -17.04 5.28 -15.37
C GLU A 100 -15.78 4.59 -14.84
N CYS A 101 -15.40 3.47 -15.45
CA CYS A 101 -14.11 2.82 -15.27
C CYS A 101 -13.14 3.29 -16.35
N GLY A 102 -11.94 3.71 -15.95
CA GLY A 102 -10.83 4.00 -16.85
C GLY A 102 -9.65 3.08 -16.57
N VAL A 103 -9.19 2.35 -17.58
CA VAL A 103 -7.97 1.53 -17.52
C VAL A 103 -6.88 2.21 -18.33
N SER A 104 -5.69 2.34 -17.75
CA SER A 104 -4.51 2.91 -18.41
C SER A 104 -3.36 1.90 -18.37
N LEU A 105 -2.87 1.48 -19.53
CA LEU A 105 -1.69 0.62 -19.68
C LEU A 105 -0.49 1.49 -20.09
N LEU A 106 0.62 1.38 -19.37
CA LEU A 106 1.84 2.11 -19.67
C LEU A 106 2.73 1.29 -20.60
N THR A 107 3.20 1.92 -21.67
CA THR A 107 3.92 1.30 -22.78
C THR A 107 5.12 2.16 -23.17
N ASP A 108 6.00 1.62 -24.02
CA ASP A 108 7.03 2.41 -24.72
C ASP A 108 7.98 3.17 -23.77
N PHE A 109 8.48 2.50 -22.72
CA PHE A 109 9.44 3.12 -21.79
C PHE A 109 10.79 3.31 -22.48
N GLU A 110 11.28 4.54 -22.57
CA GLU A 110 12.55 4.88 -23.22
C GLU A 110 13.39 5.79 -22.31
N VAL A 111 14.71 5.68 -22.35
CA VAL A 111 15.60 6.69 -21.74
C VAL A 111 15.73 7.88 -22.70
N CYS A 112 15.57 9.09 -22.18
CA CYS A 112 15.70 10.32 -22.96
C CYS A 112 17.17 10.74 -23.12
N ASP A 113 17.50 11.33 -24.27
CA ASP A 113 18.83 11.88 -24.57
C ASP A 113 19.15 13.06 -23.65
N ASP A 114 18.15 13.90 -23.37
CA ASP A 114 18.17 14.99 -22.38
C ASP A 114 16.82 15.13 -21.65
N TYR A 115 16.70 16.10 -20.74
CA TYR A 115 15.53 16.29 -19.90
C TYR A 115 14.31 16.93 -20.62
N LEU A 116 14.44 17.29 -21.89
CA LEU A 116 13.41 17.87 -22.77
C LEU A 116 13.00 16.95 -23.93
N ASP A 117 13.70 15.83 -24.12
CA ASP A 117 13.46 14.80 -25.15
C ASP A 117 12.25 13.89 -24.82
N TRP A 118 11.09 14.53 -24.71
CA TRP A 118 9.77 13.93 -24.53
C TRP A 118 8.72 14.94 -25.04
N GLU A 119 7.44 14.59 -25.10
CA GLU A 119 6.40 15.46 -25.68
C GLU A 119 5.22 15.66 -24.73
N LEU A 120 4.78 16.92 -24.58
CA LEU A 120 3.67 17.29 -23.69
C LEU A 120 2.37 16.63 -24.16
N GLY A 121 1.66 15.95 -23.26
CA GLY A 121 0.40 15.27 -23.53
C GLY A 121 0.52 13.90 -24.20
N LEU A 122 1.61 13.60 -24.90
CA LEU A 122 1.90 12.27 -25.43
C LEU A 122 2.68 11.40 -24.43
N HIS A 123 3.70 11.98 -23.81
CA HIS A 123 4.65 11.25 -22.97
C HIS A 123 4.49 11.58 -21.48
N GLY A 124 4.42 10.53 -20.66
CA GLY A 124 4.69 10.62 -19.24
C GLY A 124 6.21 10.65 -19.01
N ILE A 125 6.63 11.14 -17.86
CA ILE A 125 8.05 11.26 -17.48
C ILE A 125 8.35 10.58 -16.15
N TYR A 126 9.47 9.88 -16.10
CA TYR A 126 10.15 9.43 -14.90
C TYR A 126 11.48 10.16 -14.79
N VAL A 127 11.70 10.87 -13.68
CA VAL A 127 12.89 11.70 -13.47
C VAL A 127 13.68 11.12 -12.30
N GLU A 128 14.91 10.69 -12.52
CA GLU A 128 15.89 10.28 -11.51
C GLU A 128 17.02 11.31 -11.43
N PHE A 129 17.47 11.68 -10.23
CA PHE A 129 18.60 12.59 -10.05
C PHE A 129 19.35 12.29 -8.75
N ALA A 130 20.64 12.65 -8.72
CA ALA A 130 21.45 12.60 -7.52
C ALA A 130 20.86 13.53 -6.44
N ASN A 131 20.75 13.05 -5.20
CA ASN A 131 20.24 13.84 -4.09
C ASN A 131 21.17 15.05 -3.83
N PRO A 132 20.74 16.30 -4.10
CA PRO A 132 21.64 17.45 -4.03
C PRO A 132 22.16 17.73 -2.61
N VAL A 133 21.47 17.23 -1.57
CA VAL A 133 21.88 17.36 -0.16
C VAL A 133 23.22 16.63 0.11
N LEU A 134 23.63 15.71 -0.76
CA LEU A 134 24.90 14.99 -0.66
C LEU A 134 26.09 15.74 -1.27
N ASN A 135 25.87 16.85 -2.00
CA ASN A 135 26.93 17.64 -2.66
C ASN A 135 27.94 16.77 -3.45
N LEU A 136 27.45 15.77 -4.18
CA LEU A 136 28.28 14.88 -4.98
C LEU A 136 28.88 15.65 -6.18
N PRO A 137 30.10 15.32 -6.62
CA PRO A 137 30.68 15.94 -7.81
C PRO A 137 29.89 15.56 -9.07
N PRO A 138 29.89 16.38 -10.14
CA PRO A 138 28.99 16.21 -11.28
C PRO A 138 29.15 14.88 -12.04
N ASP A 139 30.37 14.35 -12.05
CA ASP A 139 30.78 13.09 -12.68
C ASP A 139 30.31 11.83 -11.92
N ALA A 140 29.98 11.93 -10.64
CA ALA A 140 29.48 10.82 -9.83
C ALA A 140 28.19 10.17 -10.39
N SER A 141 27.47 10.89 -11.26
CA SER A 141 26.27 10.42 -11.96
C SER A 141 26.50 9.33 -13.00
N GLY A 142 27.75 9.06 -13.39
CA GLY A 142 28.09 7.98 -14.32
C GLY A 142 27.51 8.17 -15.74
N ARG A 143 27.10 9.39 -16.12
CA ARG A 143 26.91 9.74 -17.53
C ARG A 143 28.29 9.75 -18.18
N SER A 144 28.63 8.68 -18.88
CA SER A 144 29.70 8.71 -19.87
C SER A 144 29.36 9.78 -20.90
N THR A 145 30.05 10.91 -20.85
CA THR A 145 30.17 11.79 -22.01
C THR A 145 30.62 10.94 -23.21
N PRO A 146 29.99 11.06 -24.38
CA PRO A 146 30.59 10.54 -25.60
C PRO A 146 31.96 11.18 -25.73
N ALA A 147 33.02 10.37 -25.72
CA ALA A 147 34.38 10.88 -25.63
C ALA A 147 34.67 11.78 -26.83
N SER A 148 34.91 13.07 -26.57
CA SER A 148 35.40 14.04 -27.54
C SER A 148 36.84 13.70 -27.92
N THR A 149 37.00 12.69 -28.77
CA THR A 149 38.27 12.41 -29.43
C THR A 149 38.48 13.43 -30.54
N ALA A 150 39.15 14.53 -30.17
CA ALA A 150 39.68 15.46 -31.14
C ALA A 150 40.74 14.74 -31.99
N SER A 151 40.36 14.37 -33.21
CA SER A 151 41.30 14.10 -34.30
C SER A 151 40.74 14.68 -35.60
N THR A 152 41.53 15.55 -36.22
CA THR A 152 41.23 16.19 -37.51
C THR A 152 41.18 15.16 -38.63
N ASN A 153 40.08 15.11 -39.41
CA ASN A 153 40.12 15.39 -40.86
C ASN A 153 38.75 15.31 -41.57
N SER A 154 38.61 16.20 -42.57
CA SER A 154 37.79 16.10 -43.80
C SER A 154 36.35 15.53 -43.76
N SER A 155 35.39 16.46 -43.84
CA SER A 155 34.26 16.46 -44.79
C SER A 155 33.72 15.13 -45.38
N SER A 156 32.58 14.66 -44.89
CA SER A 156 31.54 14.03 -45.72
C SER A 156 30.17 14.12 -45.04
N SER A 157 29.20 14.79 -45.68
CA SER A 157 27.82 14.86 -45.20
C SER A 157 27.06 13.57 -45.57
N SER A 158 26.79 12.71 -44.58
CA SER A 158 25.90 11.56 -44.73
C SER A 158 24.89 11.55 -43.59
N SER A 159 23.61 11.78 -43.92
CA SER A 159 22.49 11.68 -42.98
C SER A 159 22.24 10.22 -42.61
N ALA A 160 22.91 9.74 -41.55
CA ALA A 160 22.57 8.47 -40.94
C ALA A 160 21.17 8.58 -40.30
N ALA A 161 20.28 7.64 -40.62
CA ALA A 161 19.01 7.52 -39.91
C ALA A 161 19.28 7.20 -38.42
N PRO A 162 18.55 7.81 -37.47
CA PRO A 162 18.76 7.54 -36.05
C PRO A 162 18.52 6.05 -35.76
N THR A 163 19.44 5.43 -35.04
CA THR A 163 19.28 4.05 -34.56
C THR A 163 18.00 3.96 -33.72
N PRO A 164 17.13 2.94 -33.94
CA PRO A 164 15.91 2.81 -33.14
C PRO A 164 16.26 2.72 -31.65
N ARG A 165 15.64 3.58 -30.85
CA ARG A 165 15.89 3.63 -29.40
C ARG A 165 15.42 2.33 -28.74
N GLN A 166 16.14 1.90 -27.71
CA GLN A 166 15.74 0.73 -26.95
C GLN A 166 14.52 1.06 -26.09
N SER A 167 13.38 0.46 -26.44
CA SER A 167 12.16 0.48 -25.64
C SER A 167 12.17 -0.66 -24.60
N TYR A 168 11.62 -0.39 -23.43
CA TYR A 168 11.57 -1.29 -22.27
C TYR A 168 10.10 -1.54 -21.87
N ARG A 169 9.81 -2.72 -21.29
CA ARG A 169 8.45 -3.12 -20.93
C ARG A 169 7.92 -2.52 -19.62
N SER A 170 8.78 -1.97 -18.77
CA SER A 170 8.41 -1.47 -17.44
C SER A 170 9.41 -0.44 -16.93
N LEU A 171 9.04 0.24 -15.84
CA LEU A 171 9.94 1.15 -15.14
C LEU A 171 11.13 0.42 -14.48
N SER A 172 10.95 -0.83 -14.05
CA SER A 172 12.02 -1.68 -13.48
C SER A 172 13.04 -2.15 -14.51
N ALA A 173 12.61 -2.37 -15.76
CA ALA A 173 13.49 -2.77 -16.85
C ALA A 173 14.39 -1.63 -17.36
N LEU A 174 14.03 -0.37 -17.08
CA LEU A 174 14.86 0.80 -17.45
C LEU A 174 16.23 0.80 -16.72
N PRO A 175 17.32 1.20 -17.41
CA PRO A 175 18.62 1.43 -16.78
C PRO A 175 18.53 2.50 -15.69
N LYS A 176 18.53 2.06 -14.42
CA LYS A 176 18.46 2.95 -13.25
C LYS A 176 19.73 3.78 -13.06
N LEU A 177 19.59 5.01 -12.59
CA LEU A 177 20.70 5.78 -12.04
C LEU A 177 21.23 5.08 -10.77
N ARG A 178 22.49 4.66 -10.78
CA ARG A 178 23.17 4.04 -9.63
C ARG A 178 24.31 4.93 -9.16
N LEU A 179 24.28 5.32 -7.89
CA LEU A 179 25.30 6.16 -7.26
C LEU A 179 25.94 5.41 -6.10
N SER A 180 27.25 5.20 -6.17
CA SER A 180 28.05 4.74 -5.02
C SER A 180 28.51 5.97 -4.23
N VAL A 181 28.04 6.11 -3.00
CA VAL A 181 28.39 7.24 -2.13
C VAL A 181 29.07 6.70 -0.87
N PRO A 182 30.36 7.01 -0.62
CA PRO A 182 31.07 6.57 0.58
C PRO A 182 30.34 6.97 1.87
N ARG A 183 30.37 6.11 2.90
CA ARG A 183 29.74 6.38 4.21
C ARG A 183 30.22 7.69 4.86
N ALA A 184 31.45 8.12 4.58
CA ALA A 184 31.99 9.40 5.02
C ALA A 184 31.26 10.61 4.42
N GLN A 185 30.77 10.52 3.18
CA GLN A 185 30.00 11.56 2.48
C GLN A 185 28.49 11.44 2.76
N ASN A 186 28.01 10.25 3.14
CA ASN A 186 26.62 10.03 3.55
C ASN A 186 26.50 9.44 4.98
N PRO A 187 26.96 10.16 6.02
CA PRO A 187 26.94 9.65 7.40
C PRO A 187 25.52 9.50 7.96
N ARG A 188 24.53 10.16 7.35
CA ARG A 188 23.11 10.14 7.74
C ARG A 188 22.27 9.09 7.00
N GLY A 189 22.86 8.29 6.10
CA GLY A 189 22.13 7.26 5.36
C GLY A 189 21.00 7.80 4.47
N LEU A 190 21.14 9.03 3.96
CA LEU A 190 20.15 9.65 3.07
C LEU A 190 20.04 8.85 1.76
N LYS A 191 18.86 8.84 1.13
CA LYS A 191 18.69 8.30 -0.23
C LYS A 191 19.67 8.99 -1.18
N THR A 192 20.45 8.21 -1.92
CA THR A 192 21.47 8.74 -2.85
C THR A 192 20.86 9.25 -4.15
N VAL A 193 19.83 8.55 -4.65
CA VAL A 193 19.02 8.96 -5.80
C VAL A 193 17.61 9.33 -5.32
N LEU A 194 17.10 10.44 -5.82
CA LEU A 194 15.71 10.85 -5.70
C LEU A 194 15.03 10.64 -7.05
N HIS A 195 13.74 10.26 -7.03
CA HIS A 195 12.97 10.11 -8.26
C HIS A 195 11.49 10.47 -8.10
N ALA A 196 10.85 10.82 -9.20
CA ALA A 196 9.40 11.00 -9.31
C ALA A 196 8.90 10.67 -10.71
N THR A 197 7.58 10.51 -10.82
CA THR A 197 6.89 10.19 -12.08
C THR A 197 5.64 11.03 -12.28
N PHE A 198 5.31 11.34 -13.53
CA PHE A 198 4.08 12.02 -13.96
C PHE A 198 3.54 11.39 -15.26
N LEU A 199 2.23 11.10 -15.27
CA LEU A 199 1.50 10.61 -16.44
C LEU A 199 1.39 11.69 -17.55
N PRO A 200 1.17 11.32 -18.82
CA PRO A 200 1.15 12.27 -19.95
C PRO A 200 0.22 13.48 -19.77
N GLU A 201 -0.93 13.28 -19.12
CA GLU A 201 -1.93 14.34 -18.92
C GLU A 201 -1.54 15.40 -17.89
N VAL A 202 -0.56 15.14 -17.02
CA VAL A 202 -0.29 16.01 -15.85
C VAL A 202 0.25 17.37 -16.27
N ALA A 203 1.29 17.42 -17.11
CA ALA A 203 1.91 18.70 -17.50
C ALA A 203 0.93 19.60 -18.30
N PRO A 204 0.20 19.11 -19.32
CA PRO A 204 -0.85 19.90 -19.98
C PRO A 204 -1.95 20.37 -19.02
N ALA A 205 -2.44 19.51 -18.13
CA ALA A 205 -3.52 19.86 -17.19
C ALA A 205 -3.11 20.93 -16.15
N GLN A 206 -1.82 21.11 -15.92
CA GLN A 206 -1.26 22.17 -15.07
C GLN A 206 -0.78 23.40 -15.86
N GLY A 207 -0.83 23.37 -17.19
CA GLY A 207 -0.26 24.41 -18.06
C GLY A 207 1.28 24.48 -18.01
N TRP A 208 1.95 23.42 -17.57
CA TRP A 208 3.40 23.40 -17.41
C TRP A 208 4.14 23.20 -18.73
N SER A 209 5.20 23.97 -18.94
CA SER A 209 6.25 23.64 -19.90
C SER A 209 7.00 22.37 -19.50
N LYS A 210 7.78 21.79 -20.44
CA LYS A 210 8.64 20.63 -20.14
C LYS A 210 9.61 20.89 -18.98
N VAL A 211 10.15 22.10 -18.89
CA VAL A 211 11.05 22.53 -17.81
C VAL A 211 10.33 22.50 -16.47
N GLU A 212 9.15 23.12 -16.38
CA GLU A 212 8.38 23.20 -15.14
C GLU A 212 7.89 21.82 -14.67
N ALA A 213 7.56 20.93 -15.61
CA ALA A 213 7.19 19.56 -15.30
C ALA A 213 8.36 18.75 -14.70
N VAL A 214 9.59 18.91 -15.21
CA VAL A 214 10.80 18.28 -14.65
C VAL A 214 11.11 18.88 -13.27
N ASP A 215 11.07 20.20 -13.13
CA ASP A 215 11.25 20.87 -11.83
C ASP A 215 10.20 20.41 -10.79
N ALA A 216 8.93 20.31 -11.20
CA ALA A 216 7.84 19.81 -10.36
C ALA A 216 8.04 18.34 -9.98
N ALA A 217 8.60 17.51 -10.87
CA ALA A 217 8.95 16.13 -10.58
C ALA A 217 10.08 16.08 -9.53
N MET A 218 11.12 16.90 -9.68
CA MET A 218 12.19 16.99 -8.67
C MET A 218 11.66 17.43 -7.29
N ARG A 219 10.73 18.39 -7.25
CA ARG A 219 10.06 18.81 -6.01
C ARG A 219 9.21 17.69 -5.41
N LYS A 220 8.44 16.97 -6.24
CA LYS A 220 7.66 15.79 -5.85
C LYS A 220 8.53 14.64 -5.33
N ALA A 221 9.76 14.50 -5.83
CA ALA A 221 10.76 13.53 -5.33
C ALA A 221 11.32 13.88 -3.93
N GLY A 222 10.95 15.04 -3.37
CA GLY A 222 11.32 15.48 -2.02
C GLY A 222 12.36 16.60 -1.97
N TYR A 223 12.85 17.09 -3.12
CA TYR A 223 13.80 18.21 -3.14
C TYR A 223 13.09 19.56 -2.93
N LYS A 224 13.49 20.31 -1.89
CA LYS A 224 12.86 21.58 -1.50
C LYS A 224 13.65 22.84 -1.89
N GLY A 225 14.79 22.69 -2.56
CA GLY A 225 15.64 23.82 -2.97
C GLY A 225 15.27 24.39 -4.34
N VAL A 226 16.12 25.30 -4.84
CA VAL A 226 16.02 25.85 -6.20
C VAL A 226 16.59 24.82 -7.18
N VAL A 227 15.79 24.41 -8.17
CA VAL A 227 16.25 23.49 -9.22
C VAL A 227 17.12 24.24 -10.22
N SER A 228 18.43 23.96 -10.19
CA SER A 228 19.36 24.59 -11.12
C SER A 228 19.26 23.99 -12.53
N ASP A 229 19.85 24.69 -13.50
CA ASP A 229 19.98 24.24 -14.88
C ASP A 229 20.97 23.05 -14.99
N GLU A 230 22.01 23.04 -14.15
CA GLU A 230 22.92 21.91 -13.99
C GLU A 230 22.22 20.67 -13.42
N MET A 231 21.35 20.83 -12.41
CA MET A 231 20.55 19.73 -11.87
C MET A 231 19.64 19.09 -12.92
N ARG A 232 19.03 19.91 -13.79
CA ARG A 232 18.23 19.43 -14.93
C ARG A 232 19.05 18.63 -15.93
N ARG A 233 20.24 19.11 -16.31
CA ARG A 233 21.19 18.35 -17.17
C ARG A 233 21.73 17.07 -16.52
N GLY A 234 21.91 17.07 -15.19
CA GLY A 234 22.36 15.90 -14.43
C GLY A 234 21.26 14.86 -14.16
N ALA A 235 20.00 15.18 -14.45
CA ALA A 235 18.89 14.26 -14.27
C ALA A 235 18.80 13.25 -15.43
N ARG A 236 18.51 12.00 -15.09
CA ARG A 236 18.08 10.99 -16.04
C ARG A 236 16.57 11.09 -16.16
N VAL A 237 16.10 11.55 -17.31
CA VAL A 237 14.68 11.47 -17.67
C VAL A 237 14.47 10.23 -18.53
N SER A 238 13.38 9.51 -18.24
CA SER A 238 12.83 8.47 -19.10
C SER A 238 11.40 8.84 -19.43
N ARG A 239 10.97 8.54 -20.65
CA ARG A 239 9.60 8.76 -21.12
C ARG A 239 8.86 7.45 -21.29
N TYR A 240 7.53 7.52 -21.31
CA TYR A 240 6.66 6.39 -21.61
C TYR A 240 5.31 6.90 -22.16
N GLN A 241 4.57 6.05 -22.87
CA GLN A 241 3.22 6.34 -23.34
C GLN A 241 2.18 5.68 -22.44
N SER A 242 0.93 6.13 -22.53
CA SER A 242 -0.22 5.56 -21.81
C SER A 242 -1.35 5.27 -22.78
N ARG A 243 -1.62 4.00 -23.06
CA ARG A 243 -2.82 3.56 -23.78
C ARG A 243 -3.98 3.56 -22.79
N LYS A 244 -5.06 4.29 -23.06
CA LYS A 244 -6.14 4.51 -22.10
C LYS A 244 -7.50 4.24 -22.72
N VAL A 245 -8.34 3.53 -21.97
CA VAL A 245 -9.72 3.23 -22.30
C VAL A 245 -10.62 3.68 -21.16
N LYS A 246 -11.85 4.06 -21.49
CA LYS A 246 -12.90 4.44 -20.52
C LYS A 246 -14.21 3.80 -20.92
N ARG A 247 -14.95 3.25 -19.96
CA ARG A 247 -16.31 2.72 -20.16
C ARG A 247 -17.20 3.06 -18.99
N THR A 248 -18.46 3.31 -19.25
CA THR A 248 -19.52 3.53 -18.27
C THR A 248 -20.14 2.22 -17.81
N TYR A 249 -20.80 2.25 -16.66
CA TYR A 249 -21.56 1.10 -16.16
C TYR A 249 -22.69 0.71 -17.13
N GLU A 250 -23.30 1.67 -17.83
CA GLU A 250 -24.35 1.42 -18.84
C GLU A 250 -23.79 0.65 -20.05
N GLU A 251 -22.64 1.05 -20.60
CA GLU A 251 -21.96 0.32 -21.67
C GLU A 251 -21.58 -1.11 -21.23
N TRP A 252 -21.12 -1.29 -19.99
CA TRP A 252 -20.85 -2.62 -19.44
C TRP A 252 -22.13 -3.46 -19.30
N GLN A 253 -23.24 -2.88 -18.85
CA GLN A 253 -24.53 -3.59 -18.76
C GLN A 253 -25.03 -4.04 -20.14
N ALA A 254 -24.87 -3.21 -21.17
CA ALA A 254 -25.21 -3.56 -22.55
C ALA A 254 -24.34 -4.74 -23.05
N TRP A 255 -23.01 -4.61 -22.92
CA TRP A 255 -22.06 -5.67 -23.27
C TRP A 255 -22.36 -7.00 -22.55
N ARG A 256 -22.65 -6.96 -21.24
CA ARG A 256 -23.00 -8.14 -20.45
C ARG A 256 -24.31 -8.78 -20.92
N GLY A 257 -25.28 -7.97 -21.34
CA GLY A 257 -26.53 -8.43 -21.94
C GLY A 257 -26.31 -9.17 -23.27
N GLU A 258 -25.47 -8.61 -24.15
CA GLU A 258 -25.13 -9.21 -25.44
C GLU A 258 -24.41 -10.56 -25.29
N GLN A 259 -23.48 -10.69 -24.34
CA GLN A 259 -22.82 -11.96 -24.02
C GLN A 259 -23.83 -13.05 -23.60
N GLY A 260 -24.85 -12.69 -22.82
CA GLY A 260 -25.91 -13.60 -22.39
C GLY A 260 -26.89 -14.02 -23.50
N VAL A 261 -26.94 -13.28 -24.61
CA VAL A 261 -27.81 -13.58 -25.77
C VAL A 261 -27.12 -14.51 -26.78
N HIS A 262 -25.80 -14.60 -26.78
CA HIS A 262 -25.04 -15.40 -27.76
C HIS A 262 -24.56 -16.79 -27.28
N SER A 263 -24.83 -17.18 -26.02
CA SER A 263 -24.35 -18.44 -25.45
C SER A 263 -25.36 -19.61 -25.47
N SER A 264 -25.87 -19.99 -26.66
CA SER A 264 -26.34 -21.36 -27.02
C SER A 264 -26.79 -21.40 -28.49
N PRO A 265 -26.67 -22.52 -29.27
CA PRO A 265 -26.44 -23.90 -28.83
C PRO A 265 -25.41 -24.74 -29.65
N LEU A 266 -25.25 -26.02 -29.24
CA LEU A 266 -24.66 -27.20 -29.92
C LEU A 266 -23.14 -27.47 -29.82
N LEU A 267 -22.75 -28.48 -29.01
CA LEU A 267 -22.26 -29.78 -29.50
C LEU A 267 -22.09 -30.85 -28.39
N HIS A 268 -22.16 -32.13 -28.77
CA HIS A 268 -21.90 -33.35 -27.97
C HIS A 268 -20.38 -33.62 -27.83
N THR A 269 -19.80 -34.43 -26.92
CA THR A 269 -20.18 -35.35 -25.80
C THR A 269 -18.87 -35.63 -24.99
N PRO A 270 -18.71 -36.59 -24.04
CA PRO A 270 -19.59 -37.38 -23.15
C PRO A 270 -19.24 -37.16 -21.63
N PRO A 271 -19.86 -37.85 -20.64
CA PRO A 271 -19.58 -37.57 -19.22
C PRO A 271 -18.28 -38.23 -18.70
N PHE A 272 -17.40 -37.44 -18.09
CA PHE A 272 -16.32 -37.95 -17.25
C PHE A 272 -16.68 -37.91 -15.76
N LYS A 273 -16.14 -38.88 -15.01
CA LYS A 273 -16.61 -39.30 -13.69
C LYS A 273 -16.33 -38.25 -12.62
N HIS A 274 -17.28 -38.10 -11.69
CA HIS A 274 -17.07 -37.40 -10.42
C HIS A 274 -15.77 -37.87 -9.75
N THR A 275 -14.82 -36.95 -9.58
CA THR A 275 -13.77 -37.04 -8.57
C THR A 275 -13.83 -35.76 -7.77
N THR A 276 -14.25 -35.87 -6.51
CA THR A 276 -14.43 -34.73 -5.61
C THR A 276 -13.07 -34.15 -5.24
N LEU A 277 -12.65 -33.11 -5.94
CA LEU A 277 -11.56 -32.25 -5.50
C LEU A 277 -12.16 -31.16 -4.60
N ALA A 278 -11.80 -31.21 -3.32
CA ALA A 278 -12.27 -30.27 -2.32
C ALA A 278 -11.85 -28.83 -2.69
N THR A 279 -12.76 -27.90 -2.42
CA THR A 279 -12.62 -26.47 -2.66
C THR A 279 -11.34 -25.91 -2.00
N MET A 280 -10.28 -25.72 -2.78
CA MET A 280 -9.18 -24.84 -2.38
C MET A 280 -9.58 -23.41 -2.68
N ALA A 281 -10.30 -22.81 -1.74
CA ALA A 281 -10.56 -21.38 -1.74
C ALA A 281 -9.23 -20.64 -1.63
N THR A 282 -8.85 -19.91 -2.68
CA THR A 282 -7.75 -18.96 -2.65
C THR A 282 -8.18 -17.75 -1.81
N GLU A 283 -7.94 -17.80 -0.50
CA GLU A 283 -8.25 -16.70 0.40
C GLU A 283 -7.51 -15.42 -0.04
N GLN A 284 -8.28 -14.45 -0.52
CA GLN A 284 -7.77 -13.13 -0.87
C GLN A 284 -7.34 -12.41 0.43
N LYS A 285 -6.09 -11.94 0.49
CA LYS A 285 -5.47 -11.39 1.71
C LYS A 285 -6.08 -10.03 2.09
N VAL A 286 -7.23 -10.05 2.78
CA VAL A 286 -7.83 -8.86 3.40
C VAL A 286 -6.95 -8.42 4.58
N GLY A 287 -6.13 -7.39 4.38
CA GLY A 287 -5.27 -6.87 5.44
C GLY A 287 -6.06 -6.39 6.66
N LEU A 288 -5.57 -6.68 7.87
CA LEU A 288 -6.22 -6.27 9.13
C LEU A 288 -6.21 -4.75 9.30
N ARG A 289 -7.32 -4.11 8.93
CA ARG A 289 -7.55 -2.66 9.08
C ARG A 289 -8.21 -2.32 10.42
N LEU A 290 -8.05 -1.07 10.88
CA LEU A 290 -8.71 -0.56 12.08
C LEU A 290 -10.25 -0.67 11.93
N GLY A 291 -10.92 -1.09 13.00
CA GLY A 291 -12.38 -1.28 13.02
C GLY A 291 -12.87 -2.64 12.51
N TYR A 292 -12.00 -3.45 11.89
CA TYR A 292 -12.36 -4.80 11.44
C TYR A 292 -12.35 -5.79 12.61
N LYS A 293 -13.08 -6.91 12.47
CA LYS A 293 -12.94 -8.05 13.37
C LYS A 293 -11.59 -8.72 13.09
N ALA A 294 -10.81 -8.96 14.14
CA ALA A 294 -9.58 -9.74 14.04
C ALA A 294 -9.94 -11.21 13.72
N PRO A 295 -9.27 -11.90 12.77
CA PRO A 295 -9.64 -13.27 12.42
C PRO A 295 -9.49 -14.24 13.60
N ASN A 296 -10.45 -15.14 13.79
CA ASN A 296 -10.29 -16.21 14.77
C ASN A 296 -9.34 -17.30 14.24
N PHE A 297 -8.62 -17.96 15.15
CA PHE A 297 -7.77 -19.10 14.83
C PHE A 297 -7.69 -20.04 16.04
N LYS A 298 -7.26 -21.28 15.79
CA LYS A 298 -6.81 -22.19 16.83
C LYS A 298 -5.30 -22.40 16.71
N ALA A 299 -4.61 -22.48 17.85
CA ALA A 299 -3.16 -22.67 17.84
C ALA A 299 -2.65 -23.31 19.13
N ASN A 300 -1.53 -24.02 19.01
CA ASN A 300 -0.77 -24.51 20.15
C ASN A 300 0.04 -23.37 20.78
N THR A 301 0.01 -23.29 22.10
CA THR A 301 0.77 -22.30 22.88
C THR A 301 1.55 -22.95 24.01
N THR A 302 2.47 -22.20 24.62
CA THR A 302 3.18 -22.58 25.86
C THR A 302 2.27 -22.83 27.07
N GLN A 303 0.97 -22.54 26.98
CA GLN A 303 -0.03 -22.81 28.03
C GLN A 303 -1.14 -23.77 27.56
N GLY A 304 -0.93 -24.50 26.45
CA GLY A 304 -1.89 -25.42 25.84
C GLY A 304 -2.48 -24.90 24.51
N GLU A 305 -3.39 -25.67 23.93
CA GLU A 305 -4.15 -25.25 22.75
C GLU A 305 -5.16 -24.16 23.12
N ILE A 306 -5.35 -23.18 22.24
CA ILE A 306 -6.35 -22.11 22.38
C ILE A 306 -7.25 -22.02 21.15
N ASP A 307 -8.49 -21.57 21.36
CA ASP A 307 -9.25 -20.79 20.39
C ASP A 307 -9.05 -19.30 20.71
N PHE A 308 -8.73 -18.46 19.72
CA PHE A 308 -8.32 -17.09 20.00
C PHE A 308 -9.49 -16.20 20.46
N TYR A 309 -10.72 -16.46 20.02
CA TYR A 309 -11.89 -15.73 20.48
C TYR A 309 -12.25 -16.08 21.92
N ASP A 310 -12.15 -17.35 22.30
CA ASP A 310 -12.33 -17.79 23.69
C ASP A 310 -11.21 -17.22 24.58
N PHE A 311 -9.96 -17.21 24.09
CA PHE A 311 -8.85 -16.58 24.80
C PHE A 311 -9.07 -15.08 25.05
N ILE A 312 -9.56 -14.32 24.06
CA ILE A 312 -9.91 -12.90 24.26
C ILE A 312 -11.04 -12.79 25.29
N GLY A 313 -12.15 -13.52 25.12
CA GLY A 313 -13.34 -13.41 25.97
C GLY A 313 -13.82 -11.96 26.06
N ASP A 314 -14.20 -11.50 27.25
CA ASP A 314 -14.62 -10.10 27.49
C ASP A 314 -13.45 -9.15 27.83
N SER A 315 -12.20 -9.55 27.57
CA SER A 315 -11.01 -8.75 27.88
C SER A 315 -10.46 -8.00 26.66
N TRP A 316 -9.72 -6.93 26.91
CA TRP A 316 -8.81 -6.40 25.88
C TRP A 316 -7.65 -7.38 25.68
N VAL A 317 -7.08 -7.44 24.48
CA VAL A 317 -5.92 -8.28 24.15
C VAL A 317 -4.86 -7.46 23.42
N ILE A 318 -3.58 -7.70 23.75
CA ILE A 318 -2.47 -7.42 22.83
C ILE A 318 -1.91 -8.72 22.25
N LEU A 319 -1.85 -8.79 20.92
CA LEU A 319 -1.19 -9.85 20.15
C LEU A 319 0.07 -9.28 19.51
N PHE A 320 1.22 -9.91 19.74
CA PHE A 320 2.52 -9.42 19.27
C PHE A 320 3.52 -10.54 18.97
N SER A 321 4.43 -10.31 18.03
CA SER A 321 5.56 -11.20 17.78
C SER A 321 6.76 -10.93 18.71
N HIS A 322 7.53 -11.96 19.11
CA HIS A 322 8.88 -11.87 19.70
C HIS A 322 9.15 -10.82 20.84
N LEU A 323 8.80 -11.06 22.12
CA LEU A 323 9.13 -10.10 23.22
C LEU A 323 9.44 -10.70 24.60
N ALA A 324 10.61 -10.33 25.15
CA ALA A 324 10.98 -10.50 26.57
C ALA A 324 10.45 -9.33 27.45
N GLU A 325 10.55 -8.09 26.97
CA GLU A 325 10.16 -6.88 27.73
C GLU A 325 8.64 -6.85 28.05
N ALA A 326 7.82 -7.53 27.25
CA ALA A 326 6.40 -7.72 27.52
C ALA A 326 6.13 -8.41 28.86
N ALA A 327 7.05 -9.29 29.32
CA ALA A 327 6.94 -9.97 30.60
C ALA A 327 7.28 -9.04 31.79
N ARG A 328 8.21 -8.09 31.64
CA ARG A 328 8.49 -7.07 32.68
C ARG A 328 7.27 -6.17 32.93
N LEU A 329 6.53 -5.87 31.87
CA LEU A 329 5.38 -4.96 31.91
C LEU A 329 4.03 -5.68 32.10
N ALA A 330 4.01 -7.00 32.26
CA ALA A 330 2.77 -7.78 32.47
C ALA A 330 1.85 -7.21 33.58
N PRO A 331 2.36 -6.74 34.75
CA PRO A 331 1.51 -6.09 35.76
C PRO A 331 0.82 -4.81 35.27
N GLU A 332 1.42 -4.05 34.35
CA GLU A 332 0.84 -2.83 33.79
C GLU A 332 -0.28 -3.12 32.78
N PHE A 333 -0.19 -4.22 32.04
CA PHE A 333 -1.29 -4.71 31.21
C PHE A 333 -2.43 -5.28 32.06
N GLN A 334 -2.10 -6.04 33.12
CA GLN A 334 -3.08 -6.59 34.06
C GLN A 334 -3.89 -5.48 34.76
N LYS A 335 -3.24 -4.40 35.23
CA LYS A 335 -3.92 -3.22 35.80
C LYS A 335 -4.96 -2.58 34.86
N ARG A 336 -4.82 -2.77 33.56
CA ARG A 336 -5.71 -2.24 32.50
C ARG A 336 -6.73 -3.26 32.01
N GLY A 337 -6.78 -4.46 32.58
CA GLY A 337 -7.64 -5.56 32.11
C GLY A 337 -7.27 -6.07 30.73
N VAL A 338 -5.98 -5.98 30.35
CA VAL A 338 -5.47 -6.38 29.04
C VAL A 338 -4.72 -7.70 29.17
N LYS A 339 -5.22 -8.73 28.50
CA LYS A 339 -4.52 -10.00 28.31
C LYS A 339 -3.40 -9.82 27.28
N GLN A 340 -2.33 -10.58 27.44
CA GLN A 340 -1.19 -10.59 26.52
C GLN A 340 -1.12 -11.95 25.82
N ILE A 341 -0.71 -11.97 24.56
CA ILE A 341 -0.35 -13.20 23.86
C ILE A 341 0.80 -12.95 22.86
N GLY A 342 1.85 -13.74 22.99
CA GLY A 342 3.00 -13.71 22.10
C GLY A 342 2.80 -14.62 20.87
N LEU A 343 3.53 -14.35 19.80
CA LEU A 343 3.65 -15.21 18.63
C LEU A 343 5.12 -15.40 18.25
N SER A 344 5.45 -16.61 17.80
CA SER A 344 6.76 -16.98 17.28
C SER A 344 6.62 -18.03 16.17
N CYS A 345 7.41 -17.93 15.12
CA CYS A 345 7.42 -18.89 14.02
C CYS A 345 8.23 -20.16 14.31
N ASN A 346 8.66 -20.36 15.55
CA ASN A 346 9.39 -21.55 15.99
C ASN A 346 8.43 -22.63 16.52
N GLU A 347 8.91 -23.88 16.58
CA GLU A 347 8.17 -25.00 17.15
C GLU A 347 8.04 -24.90 18.68
N LEU A 348 6.96 -25.46 19.23
CA LEU A 348 6.62 -25.36 20.65
C LEU A 348 7.74 -25.82 21.60
N GLY A 349 8.45 -26.91 21.28
CA GLY A 349 9.56 -27.42 22.11
C GLY A 349 10.75 -26.47 22.21
N SER A 350 10.90 -25.52 21.29
CA SER A 350 11.94 -24.48 21.39
C SER A 350 11.57 -23.35 22.36
N HIS A 351 10.28 -23.19 22.66
CA HIS A 351 9.79 -22.10 23.50
C HIS A 351 10.07 -22.32 24.99
N GLU A 352 10.15 -23.58 25.46
CA GLU A 352 10.41 -23.88 26.88
C GLU A 352 11.74 -23.28 27.35
N LYS A 353 12.82 -23.55 26.61
CA LYS A 353 14.14 -22.97 26.88
C LYS A 353 14.12 -21.46 26.73
N TRP A 354 13.45 -20.93 25.70
CA TRP A 354 13.37 -19.49 25.48
C TRP A 354 12.61 -18.75 26.61
N VAL A 355 11.58 -19.36 27.19
CA VAL A 355 10.88 -18.83 28.37
C VAL A 355 11.79 -18.86 29.61
N GLN A 356 12.61 -19.90 29.78
CA GLN A 356 13.62 -19.95 30.85
C GLN A 356 14.65 -18.82 30.67
N ASP A 357 15.19 -18.64 29.45
CA ASP A 357 16.14 -17.59 29.12
C ASP A 357 15.55 -16.19 29.36
N ILE A 358 14.29 -15.94 28.97
CA ILE A 358 13.57 -14.67 29.23
C ILE A 358 13.42 -14.42 30.73
N ASN A 359 12.98 -15.43 31.49
CA ASN A 359 12.76 -15.31 32.93
C ASN A 359 14.06 -15.01 33.67
N GLN A 360 15.15 -15.71 33.32
CA GLN A 360 16.47 -15.51 33.89
C GLN A 360 17.08 -14.15 33.51
N PHE A 361 17.09 -13.79 32.23
CA PHE A 361 17.70 -12.53 31.77
C PHE A 361 16.89 -11.30 32.18
N GLY A 362 15.56 -11.37 32.06
CA GLY A 362 14.67 -10.27 32.41
C GLY A 362 14.47 -10.08 33.91
N ASN A 363 14.80 -11.10 34.72
CA ASN A 363 14.39 -11.27 36.12
C ASN A 363 12.87 -11.14 36.28
N VAL A 364 12.14 -11.99 35.55
CA VAL A 364 10.67 -11.97 35.41
C VAL A 364 10.08 -13.37 35.48
N ASN A 365 8.76 -13.44 35.61
CA ASN A 365 7.99 -14.64 35.36
C ASN A 365 7.01 -14.37 34.21
N LEU A 366 7.30 -14.90 33.02
CA LEU A 366 6.46 -14.77 31.83
C LEU A 366 5.11 -15.49 32.05
N SER A 367 4.05 -14.70 32.20
CA SER A 367 2.73 -15.17 32.64
C SER A 367 1.72 -15.41 31.51
N PHE A 368 2.10 -15.15 30.25
CA PHE A 368 1.20 -15.20 29.09
C PHE A 368 1.56 -16.32 28.10
N PRO A 369 0.59 -16.82 27.31
CA PRO A 369 0.88 -17.81 26.27
C PRO A 369 1.71 -17.22 25.12
N ILE A 370 2.57 -18.06 24.55
CA ILE A 370 3.28 -17.80 23.28
C ILE A 370 2.79 -18.84 22.27
N ILE A 371 2.20 -18.37 21.17
CA ILE A 371 1.77 -19.16 20.02
C ILE A 371 3.00 -19.73 19.30
N ALA A 372 3.00 -21.04 19.05
CA ALA A 372 3.92 -21.70 18.14
C ALA A 372 3.31 -21.78 16.74
N ASP A 373 3.88 -21.05 15.79
CA ASP A 373 3.39 -20.90 14.41
C ASP A 373 4.43 -21.35 13.38
N PRO A 374 4.90 -22.62 13.41
CA PRO A 374 5.93 -23.11 12.49
C PRO A 374 5.48 -23.13 11.03
N THR A 375 4.18 -23.19 10.74
CA THR A 375 3.60 -23.11 9.38
C THR A 375 3.42 -21.66 8.88
N ARG A 376 3.59 -20.67 9.77
CA ARG A 376 3.35 -19.23 9.53
C ARG A 376 1.89 -18.93 9.17
N GLU A 377 0.95 -19.77 9.57
CA GLU A 377 -0.48 -19.59 9.27
C GLU A 377 -1.03 -18.38 10.03
N VAL A 378 -0.78 -18.28 11.33
CA VAL A 378 -1.25 -17.14 12.13
C VAL A 378 -0.51 -15.86 11.74
N ALA A 379 0.79 -15.95 11.46
CA ALA A 379 1.60 -14.84 10.96
C ALA A 379 1.13 -14.31 9.60
N LYS A 380 0.71 -15.17 8.67
CA LYS A 380 0.10 -14.76 7.38
C LYS A 380 -1.27 -14.12 7.61
N LEU A 381 -2.11 -14.77 8.43
CA LEU A 381 -3.46 -14.33 8.76
C LEU A 381 -3.50 -12.95 9.43
N TYR A 382 -2.47 -12.62 10.23
CA TYR A 382 -2.31 -11.33 10.90
C TYR A 382 -1.33 -10.38 10.20
N ASP A 383 -0.96 -10.65 8.95
CA ASP A 383 -0.06 -9.81 8.14
C ASP A 383 1.23 -9.39 8.89
N MET A 384 1.88 -10.38 9.51
CA MET A 384 3.08 -10.20 10.33
C MET A 384 4.38 -10.58 9.59
N LEU A 385 4.34 -10.87 8.29
CA LEU A 385 5.52 -11.24 7.50
C LEU A 385 5.95 -10.08 6.59
N ASP A 386 7.26 -9.87 6.47
CA ASP A 386 7.84 -8.94 5.48
C ASP A 386 8.63 -9.74 4.44
N GLU A 387 8.07 -9.83 3.24
CA GLU A 387 8.66 -10.54 2.10
C GLU A 387 9.78 -9.72 1.40
N GLN A 388 9.98 -8.46 1.78
CA GLN A 388 11.03 -7.58 1.22
C GLN A 388 12.30 -7.57 2.07
N ASP A 389 12.21 -7.91 3.37
CA ASP A 389 13.38 -8.04 4.24
C ASP A 389 14.08 -9.40 4.04
N LEU A 390 14.91 -9.47 3.00
CA LEU A 390 15.77 -10.63 2.72
C LEU A 390 16.80 -10.95 3.81
N THR A 391 16.93 -10.12 4.86
CA THR A 391 17.79 -10.39 6.02
C THR A 391 17.05 -11.08 7.18
N ASN A 392 15.71 -11.15 7.11
CA ASN A 392 14.84 -11.72 8.15
C ASN A 392 14.14 -13.01 7.66
N LEU A 393 14.90 -13.90 7.02
CA LEU A 393 14.44 -15.18 6.49
C LEU A 393 14.97 -16.36 7.33
N ASP A 394 14.23 -17.48 7.34
CA ASP A 394 14.73 -18.75 7.86
C ASP A 394 15.65 -19.48 6.86
N GLU A 395 16.19 -20.63 7.27
CA GLU A 395 17.10 -21.45 6.44
C GLU A 395 16.48 -21.92 5.11
N LYS A 396 15.15 -21.83 4.96
CA LYS A 396 14.39 -22.21 3.75
C LYS A 396 13.97 -20.99 2.93
N GLY A 397 14.41 -19.79 3.31
CA GLY A 397 14.04 -18.53 2.65
C GLY A 397 12.64 -18.02 2.99
N ILE A 398 11.99 -18.56 4.03
CA ILE A 398 10.65 -18.13 4.47
C ILE A 398 10.80 -16.99 5.48
N PRO A 399 10.10 -15.84 5.33
CA PRO A 399 10.18 -14.76 6.30
C PRO A 399 9.84 -15.18 7.73
N PHE A 400 10.61 -14.66 8.69
CA PHE A 400 10.21 -14.57 10.09
C PHE A 400 9.22 -13.41 10.28
N THR A 401 8.51 -13.40 11.40
CA THR A 401 7.61 -12.28 11.70
C THR A 401 8.36 -10.98 11.93
N VAL A 402 7.92 -9.89 11.30
CA VAL A 402 8.25 -8.53 11.73
C VAL A 402 7.62 -8.23 13.09
N ARG A 403 8.06 -7.14 13.72
CA ARG A 403 7.73 -6.77 15.11
C ARG A 403 6.35 -6.10 15.20
N THR A 404 5.32 -6.78 14.73
CA THR A 404 3.93 -6.31 14.76
C THR A 404 3.32 -6.37 16.16
N VAL A 405 2.39 -5.46 16.44
CA VAL A 405 1.51 -5.43 17.62
C VAL A 405 0.10 -5.09 17.16
N TYR A 406 -0.88 -5.87 17.59
CA TYR A 406 -2.31 -5.55 17.48
C TYR A 406 -2.90 -5.33 18.87
N ILE A 407 -3.69 -4.26 19.03
CA ILE A 407 -4.53 -4.02 20.21
C ILE A 407 -5.98 -4.33 19.81
N LEU A 408 -6.58 -5.31 20.49
CA LEU A 408 -7.94 -5.80 20.26
C LEU A 408 -8.84 -5.47 21.45
N ASP A 409 -10.07 -5.05 21.18
CA ASP A 409 -11.08 -4.85 22.23
C ASP A 409 -11.88 -6.14 22.53
N PRO A 410 -12.70 -6.17 23.61
CA PRO A 410 -13.55 -7.32 23.94
C PRO A 410 -14.48 -7.77 22.81
N LYS A 411 -14.84 -6.85 21.90
CA LYS A 411 -15.66 -7.14 20.71
C LYS A 411 -14.83 -7.78 19.59
N LYS A 412 -13.58 -8.19 19.84
CA LYS A 412 -12.65 -8.77 18.86
C LYS A 412 -12.28 -7.78 17.74
N THR A 413 -12.45 -6.47 17.97
CA THR A 413 -12.21 -5.44 16.96
C THR A 413 -10.77 -4.96 17.02
N VAL A 414 -10.10 -4.84 15.87
CA VAL A 414 -8.77 -4.22 15.76
C VAL A 414 -8.88 -2.73 16.05
N ARG A 415 -8.29 -2.28 17.16
CA ARG A 415 -8.35 -0.88 17.62
C ARG A 415 -7.11 -0.09 17.29
N LEU A 416 -5.96 -0.75 17.22
CA LEU A 416 -4.68 -0.17 16.83
C LEU A 416 -3.77 -1.28 16.33
N SER A 417 -2.96 -0.97 15.32
CA SER A 417 -1.86 -1.81 14.87
C SER A 417 -0.57 -0.99 14.78
N LEU A 418 0.56 -1.60 15.12
CA LEU A 418 1.89 -1.04 14.92
C LEU A 418 2.74 -2.10 14.22
N GLN A 419 3.43 -1.73 13.15
CA GLN A 419 4.43 -2.57 12.49
C GLN A 419 5.80 -1.92 12.64
N TYR A 420 6.76 -2.69 13.14
CA TYR A 420 8.17 -2.30 13.24
C TYR A 420 9.01 -3.36 12.50
N PRO A 421 10.03 -2.98 11.72
CA PRO A 421 10.92 -3.94 11.09
C PRO A 421 11.76 -4.67 12.14
N ALA A 422 12.36 -5.82 11.78
CA ALA A 422 13.19 -6.62 12.68
C ALA A 422 14.34 -5.81 13.33
N SER A 423 14.84 -4.80 12.63
CA SER A 423 15.90 -3.88 13.07
C SER A 423 15.50 -2.86 14.14
N THR A 424 14.21 -2.61 14.39
CA THR A 424 13.75 -1.50 15.26
C THR A 424 13.04 -2.00 16.52
N GLY A 425 13.57 -1.65 17.69
CA GLY A 425 12.93 -1.95 18.98
C GLY A 425 11.59 -1.20 19.17
N ARG A 426 10.61 -1.89 19.75
CA ARG A 426 9.29 -1.30 20.10
C ARG A 426 9.37 -0.49 21.39
N GLN A 427 8.61 0.60 21.47
CA GLN A 427 8.40 1.35 22.71
C GLN A 427 7.08 0.93 23.39
N PHE A 428 7.17 0.14 24.46
CA PHE A 428 6.00 -0.36 25.20
C PHE A 428 5.24 0.70 25.98
N ASN A 429 5.91 1.77 26.43
CA ASN A 429 5.23 2.89 27.08
C ASN A 429 4.23 3.55 26.12
N GLU A 430 4.51 3.55 24.81
CA GLU A 430 3.55 4.00 23.80
C GLU A 430 2.38 3.03 23.65
N ILE A 431 2.63 1.71 23.71
CA ILE A 431 1.56 0.70 23.69
C ILE A 431 0.63 0.88 24.91
N LEU A 432 1.18 1.06 26.11
CA LEU A 432 0.40 1.32 27.33
C LEU A 432 -0.37 2.64 27.25
N ARG A 433 0.27 3.73 26.78
CA ARG A 433 -0.37 5.05 26.57
C ARG A 433 -1.51 4.97 25.54
N CYS A 434 -1.34 4.19 24.48
CA CYS A 434 -2.38 3.90 23.49
C CYS A 434 -3.55 3.11 24.09
N ILE A 435 -3.30 2.12 24.95
CA ILE A 435 -4.37 1.41 25.68
C ILE A 435 -5.14 2.38 26.58
N ASP A 436 -4.44 3.19 27.38
CA ASP A 436 -5.06 4.19 28.26
C ASP A 436 -5.94 5.16 27.46
N SER A 437 -5.43 5.64 26.32
CA SER A 437 -6.17 6.47 25.37
C SER A 437 -7.42 5.77 24.85
N LEU A 438 -7.29 4.57 24.27
CA LEU A 438 -8.39 3.83 23.64
C LEU A 438 -9.51 3.53 24.65
N GLN A 439 -9.16 2.99 25.82
CA GLN A 439 -10.12 2.69 26.87
C GLN A 439 -10.78 3.96 27.44
N LEU A 440 -10.06 5.08 27.51
CA LEU A 440 -10.63 6.35 27.93
C LEU A 440 -11.64 6.88 26.89
N THR A 441 -11.30 6.89 25.61
CA THR A 441 -12.20 7.35 24.53
C THR A 441 -13.42 6.45 24.31
N ASP A 442 -13.37 5.19 24.77
CA ASP A 442 -14.55 4.31 24.77
C ASP A 442 -15.54 4.64 25.89
N ARG A 443 -15.03 5.08 27.05
CA ARG A 443 -15.83 5.44 28.22
C ARG A 443 -16.38 6.88 28.15
N GLU A 444 -15.57 7.79 27.62
CA GLU A 444 -15.77 9.24 27.74
C GLU A 444 -15.86 9.91 26.36
N LYS A 445 -16.68 10.97 26.24
CA LYS A 445 -16.83 11.73 24.97
C LYS A 445 -15.69 12.72 24.74
N VAL A 446 -14.47 12.19 24.71
CA VAL A 446 -13.21 12.92 24.53
C VAL A 446 -12.35 12.32 23.42
N ALA A 447 -11.30 13.03 23.04
CA ALA A 447 -10.18 12.57 22.24
C ALA A 447 -8.87 12.98 22.93
N THR A 448 -7.81 12.18 22.77
CA THR A 448 -6.49 12.46 23.33
C THR A 448 -5.67 13.32 22.34
N PRO A 449 -5.09 14.46 22.76
CA PRO A 449 -4.24 15.27 21.89
C PRO A 449 -2.89 14.60 21.58
N GLN A 450 -2.14 15.20 20.64
CA GLN A 450 -0.78 14.77 20.30
C GLN A 450 0.11 14.74 21.55
N GLY A 451 0.76 13.60 21.79
CA GLY A 451 1.66 13.40 22.94
C GLY A 451 0.96 13.22 24.29
N TRP A 452 -0.37 13.12 24.34
CA TRP A 452 -1.14 12.99 25.59
C TRP A 452 -0.68 11.83 26.47
N THR A 453 -0.47 12.10 27.75
CA THR A 453 -0.32 11.10 28.82
C THR A 453 -1.45 11.19 29.85
N PRO A 454 -1.75 10.14 30.62
CA PRO A 454 -2.74 10.19 31.70
C PRO A 454 -2.57 11.41 32.62
N GLY A 455 -3.69 12.04 32.98
CA GLY A 455 -3.74 13.28 33.77
C GLY A 455 -3.56 14.58 32.99
N GLN A 456 -3.19 14.53 31.70
CA GLN A 456 -3.12 15.72 30.85
C GLN A 456 -4.49 16.11 30.24
N PRO A 457 -4.67 17.39 29.83
CA PRO A 457 -5.90 17.85 29.18
C PRO A 457 -6.30 17.05 27.95
N LEU A 458 -7.60 16.82 27.83
CA LEU A 458 -8.26 16.10 26.75
C LEU A 458 -9.04 17.05 25.87
N ILE A 459 -9.28 16.67 24.62
CA ILE A 459 -10.15 17.41 23.70
C ILE A 459 -11.58 16.87 23.82
N VAL A 460 -12.57 17.74 24.02
CA VAL A 460 -14.00 17.36 23.99
C VAL A 460 -14.37 16.90 22.58
N HIS A 461 -14.95 15.71 22.45
CA HIS A 461 -15.31 15.15 21.15
C HIS A 461 -16.38 15.99 20.44
N ASN A 462 -16.23 16.17 19.13
CA ASN A 462 -17.07 17.07 18.31
C ASN A 462 -18.56 16.66 18.24
N SER A 463 -18.92 15.44 18.66
CA SER A 463 -20.32 15.04 18.83
C SER A 463 -21.06 15.79 19.95
N LEU A 464 -20.34 16.38 20.91
CA LEU A 464 -20.92 17.26 21.93
C LEU A 464 -20.73 18.72 21.52
N LYS A 465 -21.82 19.48 21.46
CA LYS A 465 -21.79 20.97 21.40
C LYS A 465 -21.46 21.54 22.79
N THR A 466 -21.05 22.80 22.87
CA THR A 466 -20.49 23.39 24.11
C THR A 466 -21.38 23.22 25.33
N ASP A 467 -22.68 23.52 25.24
CA ASP A 467 -23.56 23.45 26.41
C ASP A 467 -23.79 21.99 26.85
N ALA A 468 -23.94 21.08 25.87
CA ALA A 468 -24.00 19.64 26.14
C ALA A 468 -22.69 19.10 26.74
N ALA A 469 -21.53 19.65 26.36
CA ALA A 469 -20.24 19.28 26.95
C ALA A 469 -20.10 19.80 28.39
N LYS A 470 -20.55 21.03 28.68
CA LYS A 470 -20.55 21.60 30.03
C LYS A 470 -21.46 20.82 30.99
N GLU A 471 -22.61 20.32 30.52
CA GLU A 471 -23.48 19.46 31.34
C GLU A 471 -22.96 18.01 31.42
N HIS A 472 -22.35 17.47 30.35
CA HIS A 472 -21.76 16.12 30.38
C HIS A 472 -20.55 16.03 31.32
N PHE A 473 -19.70 17.07 31.35
CA PHE A 473 -18.53 17.18 32.24
C PHE A 473 -18.79 18.10 33.45
N LYS A 474 -20.02 18.10 33.97
CA LYS A 474 -20.44 18.95 35.10
C LYS A 474 -19.52 18.78 36.31
N GLY A 475 -19.07 19.90 36.87
CA GLY A 475 -18.08 19.94 37.95
C GLY A 475 -16.62 19.97 37.49
N LYS A 476 -16.35 19.89 36.18
CA LYS A 476 -15.03 20.05 35.56
C LYS A 476 -15.01 21.30 34.68
N GLU A 477 -13.85 21.95 34.54
CA GLU A 477 -13.71 23.10 33.64
C GLU A 477 -13.68 22.63 32.18
N VAL A 478 -14.63 23.11 31.38
CA VAL A 478 -14.62 22.95 29.91
C VAL A 478 -14.11 24.25 29.29
N LYS A 479 -12.82 24.30 28.97
CA LYS A 479 -12.16 25.46 28.40
C LYS A 479 -12.37 25.51 26.88
N GLU A 480 -13.22 26.41 26.42
CA GLU A 480 -13.41 26.67 24.99
C GLU A 480 -12.33 27.60 24.44
N VAL A 481 -11.64 27.15 23.39
CA VAL A 481 -10.76 28.00 22.56
C VAL A 481 -11.48 28.35 21.26
N PHE A 482 -12.12 27.36 20.65
CA PHE A 482 -13.05 27.51 19.53
C PHE A 482 -14.22 26.51 19.70
N PRO A 483 -15.37 26.67 19.03
CA PRO A 483 -16.50 25.73 19.16
C PRO A 483 -16.18 24.26 18.82
N TYR A 484 -15.12 24.01 18.05
CA TYR A 484 -14.58 22.68 17.71
C TYR A 484 -13.29 22.31 18.47
N LEU A 485 -12.73 23.22 19.27
CA LEU A 485 -11.51 23.02 20.05
C LEU A 485 -11.77 23.44 21.50
N ARG A 486 -12.20 22.47 22.31
CA ARG A 486 -12.51 22.64 23.73
C ARG A 486 -11.75 21.59 24.52
N PHE A 487 -11.20 21.99 25.66
CA PHE A 487 -10.42 21.15 26.53
C PHE A 487 -11.17 20.82 27.83
N VAL A 488 -10.92 19.63 28.36
CA VAL A 488 -11.41 19.20 29.68
C VAL A 488 -10.33 18.36 30.37
N ASN A 489 -10.20 18.50 31.69
CA ASN A 489 -9.38 17.62 32.52
C ASN A 489 -10.32 16.65 33.23
N LEU A 490 -10.08 15.34 33.12
CA LEU A 490 -10.92 14.31 33.73
C LEU A 490 -10.39 13.81 35.07
#